data_AF-A0A1M6SKR7-F1
#
_entry.id   AF-A0A1M6SKR7-F1
#
_cell.length_a   1.000
_cell.length_b   1.000
_cell.length_c   1.000
_cell.angle_alpha   90.00
_cell.angle_beta   90.00
_cell.angle_gamma   90.00
#
_symmetry.space_group_name_H-M   'P 1'
#
loop_
_entity.id
_entity.type
_entity.pdbx_description
1 polymer ?
#
loop_
_entity_poly.entity_id
_entity_poly.type
_entity_poly.pdbx_seq_one_letter_code
_entity_poly.pdbx_strand_id
1 'polypeptide(L)'
;MYELALKEIQEGNLGFECWIRYVYPQLKRKGTSQLTDFYGLDGREEAKAYFEHPILRERLIEAAQVLLKIDKPIFEIFSNLGVMKLRTCMLLFASISDEPVFKQVLRKYGWK
;
A
#
# COMPACT_ATOMS: atom_id res chain seq x y z
N MET A 1 -11.11 -1.76 -13.33
CA MET A 1 -10.84 -1.16 -12.00
C MET A 1 -9.36 -1.27 -11.60
N TYR A 2 -8.73 -2.45 -11.62
CA TYR A 2 -7.29 -2.61 -11.35
C TYR A 2 -6.40 -1.96 -12.42
N GLU A 3 -6.69 -2.20 -13.70
CA GLU A 3 -5.88 -1.68 -14.82
C GLU A 3 -5.95 -0.16 -14.97
N LEU A 4 -7.10 0.46 -14.68
CA LEU A 4 -7.27 1.91 -14.72
C LEU A 4 -6.37 2.60 -13.69
N ALA A 5 -6.31 2.04 -12.48
CA ALA A 5 -5.46 2.55 -11.42
C ALA A 5 -3.97 2.39 -11.71
N LEU A 6 -3.56 1.29 -12.37
CA LEU A 6 -2.15 1.08 -12.73
C LEU A 6 -1.68 2.12 -13.76
N LYS A 7 -2.57 2.47 -14.69
CA LYS A 7 -2.35 3.52 -15.70
C LYS A 7 -2.26 4.92 -15.07
N GLU A 8 -3.12 5.22 -14.11
CA GLU A 8 -3.12 6.53 -13.42
C GLU A 8 -1.91 6.74 -12.50
N ILE A 9 -1.31 5.68 -11.94
CA ILE A 9 -0.04 5.79 -11.20
C ILE A 9 1.12 6.13 -12.13
N GLN A 10 1.15 5.53 -13.31
CA GLN A 10 2.15 5.86 -14.34
C GLN A 10 2.01 7.33 -14.77
N GLU A 11 0.79 7.86 -14.78
CA GLU A 11 0.50 9.25 -15.14
C GLU A 11 0.68 10.23 -13.96
N GLY A 12 0.57 9.76 -12.71
CA GLY A 12 0.81 10.52 -11.48
C GLY A 12 -0.34 11.47 -11.10
N ASN A 13 -1.60 11.06 -11.32
CA ASN A 13 -2.78 11.88 -11.03
C ASN A 13 -3.37 11.64 -9.63
N LEU A 14 -3.77 12.73 -8.97
CA LEU A 14 -4.27 12.86 -7.58
C LEU A 14 -5.66 12.22 -7.30
N GLY A 15 -6.03 11.13 -7.96
CA GLY A 15 -7.32 10.43 -7.77
C GLY A 15 -7.33 9.33 -6.69
N PHE A 16 -6.23 9.17 -5.96
CA PHE A 16 -5.80 7.89 -5.40
C PHE A 16 -6.38 7.43 -4.05
N GLU A 17 -7.50 7.98 -3.58
CA GLU A 17 -8.05 7.62 -2.26
C GLU A 17 -8.85 6.31 -2.24
N CYS A 18 -9.38 5.87 -3.38
CA CYS A 18 -10.19 4.65 -3.48
C CYS A 18 -9.32 3.39 -3.59
N TRP A 19 -8.17 3.45 -4.27
CA TRP A 19 -7.33 2.28 -4.51
C TRP A 19 -6.39 1.96 -3.34
N ILE A 20 -5.91 2.98 -2.62
CA ILE A 20 -5.18 2.76 -1.36
C ILE A 20 -6.01 1.94 -0.37
N ARG A 21 -7.33 2.11 -0.35
CA ARG A 21 -8.23 1.32 0.51
C ARG A 21 -8.32 -0.16 0.09
N TYR A 22 -8.16 -0.46 -1.20
CA TYR A 22 -8.30 -1.81 -1.75
C TYR A 22 -6.98 -2.58 -1.88
N VAL A 23 -5.86 -1.87 -2.14
CA VAL A 23 -4.54 -2.46 -2.40
C VAL A 23 -3.62 -2.42 -1.18
N TYR A 24 -3.76 -1.40 -0.32
CA TYR A 24 -2.93 -1.25 0.87
C TYR A 24 -3.77 -1.43 2.13
N PRO A 25 -3.98 -2.69 2.53
CA PRO A 25 -4.72 -2.95 3.75
C PRO A 25 -3.98 -2.35 4.94
N GLN A 26 -4.72 -1.66 5.81
CA GLN A 26 -4.20 -1.01 7.01
C GLN A 26 -4.54 -1.84 8.23
N LEU A 27 -3.75 -1.78 9.30
CA LEU A 27 -4.19 -2.37 10.56
C LEU A 27 -5.42 -1.63 11.09
N LYS A 28 -6.44 -2.37 11.54
CA LYS A 28 -7.60 -1.77 12.22
C LYS A 28 -7.10 -1.01 13.45
N ARG A 29 -7.39 0.30 13.49
CA ARG A 29 -7.20 1.12 14.69
C ARG A 29 -8.58 1.49 15.21
N LYS A 30 -8.99 0.88 16.34
CA LYS A 30 -10.26 1.18 17.02
C LYS A 30 -10.46 2.70 17.10
N GLY A 31 -11.55 3.20 16.49
CA GLY A 31 -12.01 4.58 16.66
C GLY A 31 -11.82 5.55 15.48
N THR A 32 -11.43 5.11 14.28
CA THR A 32 -11.24 6.03 13.13
C THR A 32 -12.07 5.61 11.90
N SER A 33 -13.37 5.91 11.91
CA SER A 33 -14.34 5.73 10.80
C SER A 33 -14.73 4.28 10.42
N GLN A 34 -16.02 4.10 10.08
CA GLN A 34 -16.59 2.80 9.64
C GLN A 34 -15.85 2.17 8.45
N LEU A 35 -15.20 2.95 7.60
CA LEU A 35 -14.45 2.44 6.44
C LEU A 35 -13.14 1.74 6.83
N THR A 36 -12.54 2.09 7.96
CA THR A 36 -11.30 1.49 8.47
C THR A 36 -11.57 0.15 9.13
N ASP A 37 -12.80 -0.09 9.59
CA ASP A 37 -13.23 -1.39 10.11
C ASP A 37 -13.52 -2.41 8.99
N PHE A 38 -13.90 -1.96 7.79
CA PHE A 38 -14.20 -2.82 6.64
C PHE A 38 -12.96 -3.24 5.82
N TYR A 39 -11.93 -2.39 5.70
CA TYR A 39 -10.70 -2.67 4.91
C TYR A 39 -9.45 -2.82 5.78
N GLY A 40 -9.63 -2.86 7.11
CA GLY A 40 -8.53 -3.00 8.03
C GLY A 40 -8.21 -4.48 8.31
N LEU A 41 -6.93 -4.83 8.38
CA LEU A 41 -6.44 -6.12 8.85
C LEU A 41 -6.57 -6.17 10.37
N ASP A 42 -7.16 -7.25 10.87
CA ASP A 42 -7.33 -7.59 12.29
C ASP A 42 -6.03 -8.19 12.85
N GLY A 43 -4.92 -7.47 12.64
CA GLY A 43 -3.60 -7.85 13.14
C GLY A 43 -2.71 -8.57 12.13
N ARG A 44 -1.63 -9.16 12.66
CA ARG A 44 -0.51 -9.73 11.88
C ARG A 44 -0.89 -11.02 11.15
N GLU A 45 -1.89 -11.73 11.63
CA GLU A 45 -2.35 -13.01 11.07
C GLU A 45 -3.14 -12.81 9.79
N GLU A 46 -4.05 -11.83 9.74
CA GLU A 46 -4.77 -11.49 8.51
C GLU A 46 -3.84 -10.91 7.45
N ALA A 47 -2.82 -10.14 7.87
CA ALA A 47 -1.77 -9.64 6.97
C ALA A 47 -1.00 -10.80 6.30
N LYS A 48 -0.72 -11.88 7.05
CA LYS A 48 -0.12 -13.10 6.51
C LYS A 48 -1.08 -13.81 5.56
N ALA A 49 -2.35 -13.97 5.92
CA ALA A 49 -3.35 -14.58 5.04
C ALA A 49 -3.52 -13.82 3.71
N TYR A 50 -3.48 -12.48 3.75
CA TYR A 50 -3.47 -11.64 2.56
C TYR A 50 -2.23 -11.91 1.70
N PHE A 51 -1.07 -12.08 2.34
CA PHE A 51 0.19 -12.35 1.64
C PHE A 51 0.32 -13.79 1.13
N GLU A 52 -0.34 -14.75 1.76
CA GLU A 52 -0.40 -16.14 1.29
C GLU A 52 -1.30 -16.29 0.07
N HIS A 53 -2.23 -15.36 -0.16
CA HIS A 53 -3.09 -15.40 -1.33
C HIS A 53 -2.31 -15.00 -2.60
N PRO A 54 -2.14 -15.90 -3.59
CA PRO A 54 -1.20 -15.71 -4.71
C PRO A 54 -1.51 -14.45 -5.54
N ILE A 55 -2.79 -14.22 -5.85
CA ILE A 55 -3.22 -13.05 -6.64
C ILE A 55 -3.05 -11.73 -5.87
N LEU A 56 -3.30 -11.72 -4.55
CA LEU A 56 -3.23 -10.48 -3.76
C LEU A 56 -1.78 -10.11 -3.49
N ARG A 57 -0.94 -11.10 -3.19
CA ARG A 57 0.51 -10.94 -3.08
C ARG A 57 1.11 -10.34 -4.35
N GLU A 58 0.80 -10.92 -5.50
CA GLU A 58 1.37 -10.46 -6.77
C GLU A 58 0.99 -9.01 -7.06
N ARG A 59 -0.30 -8.67 -6.90
CA ARG A 59 -0.78 -7.29 -7.07
C ARG A 59 -0.12 -6.30 -6.13
N LEU A 60 0.13 -6.70 -4.88
CA LEU A 60 0.79 -5.87 -3.88
C LEU A 60 2.27 -5.65 -4.22
N ILE A 61 2.96 -6.69 -4.68
CA ILE A 61 4.35 -6.61 -5.14
C ILE A 61 4.44 -5.71 -6.37
N GLU A 62 3.56 -5.89 -7.35
CA GLU A 62 3.51 -5.07 -8.56
C GLU A 62 3.28 -3.60 -8.22
N ALA A 63 2.30 -3.30 -7.36
CA ALA A 63 2.04 -1.94 -6.90
C ALA A 63 3.26 -1.32 -6.18
N ALA A 64 3.96 -2.09 -5.35
CA ALA A 64 5.19 -1.64 -4.70
C ALA A 64 6.33 -1.40 -5.70
N GLN A 65 6.45 -2.23 -6.74
CA GLN A 65 7.43 -2.03 -7.82
C GLN A 65 7.13 -0.78 -8.64
N VAL A 66 5.86 -0.47 -8.90
CA VAL A 66 5.49 0.76 -9.60
C VAL A 66 5.97 1.98 -8.80
N LEU A 67 5.78 2.00 -7.48
CA LEU A 67 6.29 3.09 -6.63
C LEU A 67 7.81 3.27 -6.74
N LEU A 68 8.57 2.17 -6.89
CA LEU A 68 10.01 2.24 -7.12
C LEU A 68 10.39 2.87 -8.47
N LYS A 69 9.52 2.82 -9.47
CA LYS A 69 9.74 3.40 -10.80
C LYS A 69 9.30 4.86 -10.92
N ILE A 70 8.56 5.40 -9.96
CA ILE A 70 8.10 6.79 -10.04
C ILE A 70 9.19 7.75 -9.57
N ASP A 71 9.58 8.70 -10.42
CA ASP A 71 10.57 9.75 -10.09
C ASP A 71 9.95 11.01 -9.45
N LYS A 72 8.62 11.12 -9.40
CA LYS A 72 7.92 12.24 -8.77
C LYS A 72 7.89 12.09 -7.23
N PRO A 73 7.85 13.21 -6.48
CA PRO A 73 7.64 13.18 -5.03
C PRO A 73 6.32 12.48 -4.68
N ILE A 74 6.35 11.60 -3.69
CA ILE A 74 5.17 10.81 -3.29
C ILE A 74 3.96 11.68 -2.91
N PHE A 75 4.21 12.88 -2.37
CA PHE A 75 3.18 13.84 -1.96
C PHE A 75 2.49 14.54 -3.15
N GLU A 76 3.07 14.50 -4.35
CA GLU A 76 2.40 14.97 -5.57
C GLU A 76 1.44 13.92 -6.13
N ILE A 77 1.60 12.66 -5.72
CA ILE A 77 0.84 11.51 -6.23
C ILE A 77 -0.26 11.11 -5.23
N PHE A 78 0.06 11.19 -3.94
CA PHE A 78 -0.81 10.77 -2.85
C PHE A 78 -1.03 11.91 -1.88
N SER A 79 -2.26 12.01 -1.37
CA SER A 79 -2.57 12.89 -0.24
C SER A 79 -1.76 12.48 1.00
N ASN A 80 -1.57 13.40 1.95
CA ASN A 80 -0.87 13.11 3.21
C ASN A 80 -1.43 11.87 3.93
N LEU A 81 -2.75 11.70 3.90
CA LEU A 81 -3.39 10.49 4.40
C LEU A 81 -2.94 9.27 3.59
N GLY A 82 -3.00 9.31 2.27
CA GLY A 82 -2.53 8.23 1.40
C GLY A 82 -1.06 7.84 1.65
N VAL A 83 -0.17 8.80 1.87
CA VAL A 83 1.24 8.53 2.18
C VAL A 83 1.39 7.81 3.53
N MET A 84 0.66 8.23 4.57
CA MET A 84 0.67 7.54 5.86
C MET A 84 0.17 6.09 5.76
N LYS A 85 -0.89 5.89 4.97
CA LYS A 85 -1.47 4.57 4.68
C LYS A 85 -0.45 3.66 4.00
N LEU A 86 0.21 4.18 2.96
CA LEU A 86 1.24 3.48 2.21
C LEU A 86 2.43 3.11 3.10
N ARG A 87 2.96 4.06 3.88
CA ARG A 87 4.07 3.81 4.81
C ARG A 87 3.74 2.69 5.80
N THR A 88 2.57 2.76 6.43
CA THR A 88 2.14 1.76 7.41
C THR A 88 2.02 0.38 6.78
N CYS A 89 1.49 0.30 5.56
CA CYS A 89 1.37 -0.94 4.81
C CYS A 89 2.75 -1.53 4.46
N MET A 90 3.66 -0.71 3.93
CA MET A 90 5.04 -1.14 3.60
C MET A 90 5.79 -1.65 4.82
N LEU A 91 5.65 -0.99 5.97
CA LEU A 91 6.24 -1.43 7.24
C LEU A 91 5.65 -2.77 7.71
N LEU A 92 4.33 -2.94 7.63
CA LEU A 92 3.66 -4.18 7.99
C LEU A 92 4.19 -5.33 7.14
N PHE A 93 4.12 -5.21 5.81
CA PHE A 93 4.55 -6.27 4.89
C PHE A 93 6.06 -6.53 4.94
N ALA A 94 6.90 -5.51 5.15
CA ALA A 94 8.32 -5.70 5.41
C ALA A 94 8.63 -6.46 6.72
N SER A 95 7.70 -6.48 7.67
CA SER A 95 7.83 -7.22 8.94
C SER A 95 7.30 -8.65 8.89
N ILE A 96 6.47 -9.00 7.89
CA ILE A 96 5.87 -10.33 7.74
C ILE A 96 6.34 -11.10 6.52
N SER A 97 7.02 -10.44 5.57
CA SER A 97 7.53 -11.07 4.35
C SER A 97 9.01 -10.73 4.14
N ASP A 98 9.71 -11.65 3.46
CA ASP A 98 11.11 -11.46 3.05
C ASP A 98 11.25 -10.80 1.67
N GLU A 99 10.13 -10.35 1.08
CA GLU A 99 10.15 -9.70 -0.22
C GLU A 99 10.95 -8.39 -0.17
N PRO A 100 11.97 -8.24 -1.02
CA PRO A 100 12.87 -7.09 -0.96
C PRO A 100 12.18 -5.80 -1.38
N VAL A 101 11.11 -5.87 -2.18
CA VAL A 101 10.41 -4.71 -2.74
C VAL A 101 9.92 -3.76 -1.64
N PHE A 102 9.38 -4.30 -0.54
CA PHE A 102 8.86 -3.46 0.55
C PHE A 102 9.97 -2.68 1.25
N LYS A 103 11.11 -3.35 1.52
CA LYS A 103 12.30 -2.71 2.10
C LYS A 103 12.95 -1.72 1.14
N GLN A 104 12.83 -1.92 -0.18
CA GLN A 104 13.30 -0.97 -1.19
C GLN A 104 12.42 0.29 -1.20
N VAL A 105 11.09 0.15 -1.11
CA VAL A 105 10.15 1.28 -1.05
C VAL A 105 10.41 2.12 0.21
N LEU A 106 10.57 1.46 1.37
CA LEU A 106 10.92 2.12 2.63
C LEU A 106 12.22 2.92 2.50
N ARG A 107 13.26 2.32 1.88
CA ARG A 107 14.54 3.01 1.65
C ARG A 107 14.42 4.19 0.68
N LYS A 108 13.68 4.03 -0.42
CA LYS A 108 13.46 5.08 -1.43
C LYS A 108 12.86 6.34 -0.81
N TYR A 109 11.89 6.18 0.09
CA TYR A 109 11.19 7.30 0.73
C TYR A 109 11.73 7.65 2.13
N GLY A 110 12.82 7.03 2.58
CA GLY A 110 13.43 7.28 3.88
C GLY A 110 12.55 6.89 5.08
N TRP A 111 11.61 5.97 4.89
CA TRP A 111 10.73 5.49 5.95
C TRP A 111 11.44 4.42 6.78
N LYS A 112 11.50 4.65 8.09
CA LYS A 112 11.95 3.69 9.11
C LYS A 112 10.75 3.19 9.92
#